data_AF-A0A351BDB3-F1
#
_entry.id   AF-A0A351BDB3-F1
#
_cell.length_a   1.000
_cell.length_b   1.000
_cell.length_c   1.000
_cell.angle_alpha   90.00
_cell.angle_beta   90.00
_cell.angle_gamma   90.00
#
_symmetry.space_group_name_H-M   'P 1'
#
loop_
_entity.id
_entity.type
_entity.pdbx_description
1 polymer ?
#
loop_
_entity_poly.entity_id
_entity_poly.type
_entity_poly.pdbx_seq_one_letter_code
_entity_poly.pdbx_strand_id
1 'polypeptide(L)' 'NPPSFERLVGDLDGAYSRRINIQHRLVYEIFAAEKIVRVLRMWTHYE' A
#
# COMPACT_ATOMS: atom_id res chain seq x y z
N ASN A 1 5.43 -0.25 -17.84
CA ASN A 1 4.16 -0.67 -17.19
C ASN A 1 4.28 -0.40 -15.70
N PRO A 2 3.55 0.58 -15.13
CA PRO A 2 3.60 0.81 -13.69
C PRO A 2 3.09 -0.44 -12.94
N PRO A 3 3.64 -0.77 -11.75
CA PRO A 3 3.19 -1.90 -10.95
C PRO A 3 1.69 -1.82 -10.65
N SER A 4 0.98 -2.93 -10.76
CA SER A 4 -0.42 -3.05 -10.37
C SER A 4 -0.59 -2.78 -8.87
N PHE A 5 -1.64 -2.04 -8.52
CA PHE A 5 -2.08 -1.87 -7.13
C PHE A 5 -3.31 -2.74 -6.88
N GLU A 6 -3.39 -3.31 -5.68
CA GLU A 6 -4.55 -4.09 -5.23
C GLU A 6 -5.23 -3.32 -4.09
N ARG A 7 -6.55 -3.17 -4.19
CA ARG A 7 -7.36 -2.62 -3.10
C ARG A 7 -7.56 -3.73 -2.06
N LEU A 8 -7.27 -3.44 -0.79
CA LEU A 8 -7.47 -4.37 0.31
C LEU A 8 -8.96 -4.35 0.74
N VAL A 9 -9.46 -5.49 1.22
CA VAL A 9 -10.84 -5.68 1.71
C VAL A 9 -10.84 -6.09 3.18
N GLY A 10 -11.88 -5.72 3.93
CA GLY A 10 -12.02 -5.99 5.38
C GLY A 10 -11.70 -4.76 6.24
N ASP A 11 -11.04 -4.94 7.39
CA ASP A 11 -10.64 -3.84 8.30
C ASP A 11 -9.67 -2.82 7.68
N LEU A 12 -9.16 -3.10 6.47
CA LEU A 12 -8.27 -2.26 5.67
C LEU A 12 -8.95 -1.72 4.40
N ASP A 13 -10.29 -1.70 4.36
CA ASP A 13 -11.04 -1.13 3.26
C ASP A 13 -10.65 0.35 3.05
N GLY A 14 -10.14 0.66 1.85
CA GLY A 14 -9.55 1.97 1.52
C GLY A 14 -8.01 2.02 1.51
N ALA A 15 -7.33 0.99 2.01
CA ALA A 15 -5.89 0.85 1.88
C ALA A 15 -5.50 0.10 0.59
N TYR A 16 -4.37 0.48 0.04
CA TYR A 16 -3.77 -0.03 -1.18
C TYR A 16 -2.46 -0.74 -0.85
N SER A 17 -2.22 -1.88 -1.49
CA SER A 17 -0.93 -2.55 -1.43
C SER A 17 -0.16 -2.35 -2.74
N ARG A 18 1.12 -1.99 -2.63
CA ARG A 18 2.02 -1.90 -3.77
C ARG A 18 3.34 -2.60 -3.49
N ARG A 19 3.78 -3.41 -4.45
CA ARG A 19 5.08 -4.07 -4.40
C ARG A 19 6.19 -3.09 -4.78
N ILE A 20 7.19 -2.92 -3.91
CA ILE A 20 8.37 -2.09 -4.18
C ILE A 20 9.46 -2.96 -4.83
N ASN A 21 9.67 -4.17 -4.33
CA ASN A 21 10.56 -5.18 -4.91
C ASN A 21 10.04 -6.60 -4.55
N ILE A 22 10.76 -7.67 -4.91
CA ILE A 22 10.29 -9.04 -4.69
C ILE A 22 10.01 -9.35 -3.20
N GLN A 23 10.70 -8.68 -2.28
CA GLN A 23 10.61 -8.86 -0.82
C GLN A 23 9.74 -7.83 -0.11
N HIS A 24 9.51 -6.65 -0.69
CA HIS A 24 8.91 -5.53 0.04
C HIS A 24 7.55 -5.13 -0.52
N ARG A 25 6.57 -4.96 0.39
CA ARG A 25 5.27 -4.36 0.11
C ARG A 25 5.04 -3.13 0.97
N LEU A 26 4.56 -2.08 0.31
CA LEU A 26 4.02 -0.87 0.93
C LEU A 26 2.51 -1.03 1.06
N VAL A 27 1.96 -0.70 2.23
CA VAL A 27 0.52 -0.52 2.40
C VAL A 27 0.26 0.93 2.78
N TYR A 28 -0.62 1.58 2.04
CA TYR A 28 -0.89 3.00 2.16
C TYR A 28 -2.35 3.31 1.85
N GLU A 29 -2.85 4.41 2.37
CA GLU A 29 -4.17 4.96 2.05
C GLU A 29 -4.02 6.26 1.28
N ILE A 30 -5.01 6.58 0.45
CA ILE A 30 -5.04 7.81 -0.34
C ILE A 30 -6.22 8.66 0.11
N PHE A 31 -5.91 9.85 0.63
CA PHE A 31 -6.87 10.91 0.93
C PHE A 31 -6.86 11.90 -0.23
N ALA A 32 -7.68 11.63 -1.25
CA ALA A 32 -7.60 12.35 -2.53
C ALA A 32 -8.02 13.83 -2.43
N ALA A 33 -8.97 14.16 -1.56
CA ALA A 33 -9.42 15.53 -1.36
C ALA A 33 -8.33 16.40 -0.72
N GLU A 34 -7.62 15.84 0.25
CA GLU A 34 -6.52 16.45 0.98
C GLU A 34 -5.18 16.34 0.24
N LYS A 35 -5.13 15.53 -0.83
CA LYS A 35 -3.90 15.17 -1.56
C LYS A 35 -2.82 14.57 -0.65
N ILE A 36 -3.23 13.77 0.33
CA ILE A 36 -2.35 13.14 1.32
C ILE A 36 -2.29 11.63 1.07
N VAL A 37 -1.09 11.06 1.20
CA VAL A 37 -0.88 9.62 1.24
C VAL A 37 -0.42 9.23 2.63
N ARG A 38 -1.19 8.38 3.31
CA ARG A 38 -0.86 7.88 4.65
C ARG A 38 -0.20 6.51 4.52
N VAL A 39 1.05 6.39 4.94
CA VAL A 39 1.77 5.11 4.95
C VAL A 39 1.43 4.38 6.25
N LEU A 40 0.82 3.20 6.14
CA LEU A 40 0.45 2.39 7.30
C LEU A 40 1.60 1.47 7.73
N ARG A 41 2.25 0.82 6.77
CA ARG A 41 3.37 -0.11 7.01
C ARG A 41 4.27 -0.22 5.80
N MET A 42 5.55 -0.44 6.07
CA MET A 42 6.53 -0.85 5.08
C MET A 42 7.10 -2.20 5.53
N TRP A 43 6.74 -3.28 4.83
CA TRP A 43 7.16 -4.62 5.23
C TRP A 43 8.45 -5.00 4.52
N THR A 44 9.46 -5.31 5.30
CA THR A 44 10.62 -6.13 4.93
C THR A 44 10.21 -7.58 5.10
N HIS A 45 10.03 -8.35 4.04
CA HIS A 45 9.80 -9.79 4.23
C HIS A 45 11.14 -10.48 4.54
N TYR A 46 11.16 -11.14 5.71
CA TYR A 46 12.18 -12.00 6.33
C TYR A 46 13.36 -11.32 7.04
N GLU A 47 13.54 -11.70 8.32
CA GLU A 47 14.85 -11.97 8.93
C GLU A 47 15.56 -13.09 8.18
#